data_AF-A0A0N4Y007-F1
#
_entry.id   AF-A0A0N4Y007-F1
#
_cell.length_a   1.000
_cell.length_b   1.000
_cell.length_c   1.000
_cell.angle_alpha   90.00
_cell.angle_beta   90.00
_cell.angle_gamma   90.00
#
_symmetry.space_group_name_H-M   'P 1'
#
loop_
_entity.id
_entity.type
_entity.pdbx_description
1 polymer ?
#
loop_
_entity_poly.entity_id
_entity_poly.type
_entity_poly.pdbx_seq_one_letter_code
_entity_poly.pdbx_strand_id
1 'polypeptide(L)'
;MLSVPQFFGVAAVLLISDAEKANSVVRRDCASKYPTVCLYVQLAKEANDRALNFTRHLKKEFYGKDNDIIDTLLKAEEYLKTILEGRTTNLTSELINALELELVVHEYVFVFCQDETTCEVISIQIGKSIENLIMALERAEPEKADDIHEKYNDVFGKKGYRTGKYDDDITYVGEDVSEIFDSNDDAAPTPVGTASCEDSEDELCAHINAAHSGNVEAMLLLTDDTNAAAKDALMEVNELLFKLLNDNTSESLFETLKQALEKELSALTTLNTDSSVTDYCVRCTIACHDVKFAVKEIMLAIMEAETNDDKKVEIRAVAEKTPVSPAKGTDTCDSDSDTISRGRLVLKTVKGNDH
;
A
#
# COMPACT_ATOMS: atom_id res chain seq x y z
N MET A 1 44.73 31.22 -1.35
CA MET A 1 43.45 31.40 -0.64
C MET A 1 42.47 30.40 -1.23
N LEU A 2 42.33 29.24 -0.58
CA LEU A 2 41.37 28.20 -0.94
C LEU A 2 40.45 28.04 0.26
N SER A 3 39.16 28.34 0.05
CA SER A 3 38.09 28.21 1.03
C SER A 3 37.63 26.75 1.04
N VAL A 4 37.70 26.10 2.20
CA VAL A 4 37.12 24.78 2.45
C VAL A 4 35.77 25.02 3.14
N PRO A 5 34.64 24.49 2.63
CA PRO A 5 33.38 24.55 3.37
C PRO A 5 33.43 23.52 4.51
N GLN A 6 33.45 24.01 5.75
CA GLN A 6 33.16 23.23 6.94
C GLN A 6 31.64 23.16 7.13
N PHE A 7 30.99 22.05 6.79
CA PHE A 7 29.66 21.74 7.31
C PHE A 7 29.37 20.24 7.23
N PHE A 8 29.90 19.44 8.16
CA PHE A 8 29.31 18.16 8.59
C PHE A 8 29.88 17.86 9.98
N GLY A 9 29.04 17.88 11.02
CA GLY A 9 29.53 17.52 12.36
C GLY A 9 28.67 17.86 13.58
N VAL A 10 27.33 17.96 13.47
CA VAL A 10 26.50 18.23 14.67
C VAL A 10 25.37 17.21 14.89
N ALA A 11 24.98 16.37 13.93
CA ALA A 11 23.84 15.45 14.11
C ALA A 11 24.18 14.12 14.83
N ALA A 12 25.45 13.74 14.97
CA ALA A 12 25.82 12.38 15.38
C ALA A 12 26.00 12.14 16.89
N VAL A 13 25.80 13.14 17.77
CA VAL A 13 26.14 13.03 19.20
C VAL A 13 24.93 12.94 20.15
N LEU A 14 23.68 13.04 19.65
CA LEU A 14 22.48 13.03 20.51
C LEU A 14 21.76 11.68 20.65
N LEU A 15 22.25 10.58 20.06
CA LEU A 15 21.47 9.33 19.96
C LEU A 15 21.75 8.26 21.03
N ILE A 16 22.59 8.51 22.05
CA ILE A 16 23.00 7.46 23.00
C ILE A 16 22.54 7.73 24.46
N SER A 17 22.03 8.92 24.79
CA SER A 17 21.75 9.31 26.19
C SER A 17 20.34 8.99 26.71
N ASP A 18 19.36 8.68 25.85
CA ASP A 18 17.95 8.63 26.28
C ASP A 18 17.40 7.22 26.55
N ALA A 19 18.10 6.17 26.11
CA ALA A 19 17.66 4.78 26.33
C ALA A 19 17.68 4.36 27.82
N GLU A 20 18.52 4.98 28.66
CA GLU A 20 18.60 4.62 30.09
C GLU A 20 17.51 5.27 30.97
N LYS A 21 16.85 6.34 30.50
CA LYS A 21 15.80 7.05 31.27
C LYS A 21 14.37 6.60 30.96
N ALA A 22 14.11 5.88 29.87
CA ALA A 22 12.80 5.34 29.50
C ALA A 22 12.31 4.15 30.37
N ASN A 23 13.01 3.86 31.48
CA ASN A 23 12.80 2.66 32.29
C ASN A 23 11.76 2.82 33.42
N SER A 24 11.02 3.94 33.53
CA SER A 24 10.51 4.33 34.86
C SER A 24 9.01 4.25 35.19
N VAL A 25 8.02 4.09 34.27
CA VAL A 25 6.61 4.11 34.76
C VAL A 25 5.62 3.14 34.10
N VAL A 26 5.75 2.77 32.82
CA VAL A 26 4.67 2.04 32.12
C VAL A 26 4.79 0.49 32.20
N ARG A 27 5.88 -0.04 32.76
CA ARG A 27 6.36 -1.40 32.42
C ARG A 27 5.70 -2.62 33.11
N ARG A 28 4.81 -2.50 34.10
CA ARG A 28 4.47 -3.68 34.93
C ARG A 28 3.39 -4.59 34.37
N ASP A 29 2.36 -4.06 33.73
CA ASP A 29 1.16 -4.85 33.49
C ASP A 29 1.25 -5.65 32.19
N CYS A 30 1.60 -5.00 31.06
CA CYS A 30 1.85 -5.72 29.80
C CYS A 30 2.97 -6.76 29.96
N ALA A 31 4.13 -6.37 30.51
CA ALA A 31 5.30 -7.25 30.59
C ALA A 31 5.07 -8.49 31.48
N SER A 32 4.11 -8.43 32.40
CA SER A 32 3.72 -9.59 33.22
C SER A 32 2.96 -10.66 32.42
N LYS A 33 2.21 -10.24 31.39
CA LYS A 33 1.34 -11.12 30.59
C LYS A 33 1.99 -11.54 29.27
N TYR A 34 2.68 -10.63 28.59
CA TYR A 34 3.27 -10.83 27.26
C TYR A 34 4.66 -10.19 27.13
N PRO A 35 5.68 -10.63 27.88
CA PRO A 35 6.97 -9.92 28.00
C PRO A 35 7.63 -9.61 26.65
N THR A 36 7.60 -10.54 25.70
CA THR A 36 8.19 -10.36 24.36
C THR A 36 7.38 -9.41 23.49
N VAL A 37 6.04 -9.53 23.49
CA VAL A 37 5.16 -8.61 22.74
C VAL A 37 5.37 -7.18 23.24
N CYS A 38 5.37 -6.98 24.56
CA CYS A 38 5.52 -5.64 25.14
C CYS A 38 6.89 -5.01 24.87
N LEU A 39 7.94 -5.83 24.73
CA LEU A 39 9.25 -5.35 24.29
C LEU A 39 9.14 -4.75 22.87
N TYR A 40 8.53 -5.48 21.94
CA TYR A 40 8.36 -4.99 20.56
C TYR A 40 7.43 -3.78 20.49
N VAL A 41 6.30 -3.79 21.21
CA VAL A 41 5.40 -2.61 21.27
C VAL A 41 6.11 -1.38 21.85
N GLN A 42 6.98 -1.57 22.85
CA GLN A 42 7.77 -0.47 23.40
C GLN A 42 8.76 0.08 22.36
N LEU A 43 9.42 -0.78 21.59
CA LEU A 43 10.34 -0.38 20.52
C LEU A 43 9.60 0.34 19.38
N ALA A 44 8.41 -0.14 19.01
CA ALA A 44 7.52 0.52 18.05
C ALA A 44 7.16 1.92 18.54
N LYS A 45 6.69 2.05 19.78
CA LYS A 45 6.35 3.35 20.38
C LYS A 45 7.53 4.32 20.37
N GLU A 46 8.73 3.87 20.73
CA GLU A 46 9.92 4.71 20.70
C GLU A 46 10.29 5.18 19.28
N ALA A 47 10.02 4.36 18.27
CA ALA A 47 10.20 4.72 16.87
C ALA A 47 9.15 5.74 16.40
N ASN A 48 7.86 5.49 16.70
CA ASN A 48 6.76 6.44 16.49
C ASN A 48 7.03 7.80 17.16
N ASP A 49 7.47 7.82 18.42
CA ASP A 49 7.80 9.04 19.15
C ASP A 49 8.91 9.85 18.46
N ARG A 50 9.90 9.16 17.88
CA ARG A 50 10.98 9.79 17.09
C ARG A 50 10.43 10.34 15.77
N ALA A 51 9.61 9.57 15.05
CA ALA A 51 8.95 10.04 13.83
C ALA A 51 8.15 11.32 14.12
N LEU A 52 7.29 11.29 15.13
CA LEU A 52 6.49 12.42 15.59
C LEU A 52 7.34 13.65 15.95
N ASN A 53 8.47 13.44 16.63
CA ASN A 53 9.38 14.52 16.95
C ASN A 53 9.99 15.13 15.69
N PHE A 54 10.46 14.32 14.74
CA PHE A 54 11.00 14.82 13.47
C PHE A 54 9.93 15.55 12.66
N THR A 55 8.73 14.99 12.50
CA THR A 55 7.61 15.64 11.79
C THR A 55 7.29 17.02 12.37
N ARG A 56 7.29 17.17 13.70
CA ARG A 56 7.09 18.48 14.36
C ARG A 56 8.20 19.49 14.05
N HIS A 57 9.44 19.04 13.89
CA HIS A 57 10.57 19.90 13.52
C HIS A 57 10.60 20.23 12.02
N LEU A 58 9.97 19.39 11.20
CA LEU A 58 9.99 19.45 9.74
C LEU A 58 8.65 19.89 9.14
N LYS A 59 7.75 20.51 9.93
CA LYS A 59 6.43 20.97 9.49
C LYS A 59 6.42 21.73 8.16
N LYS A 60 7.44 22.57 7.91
CA LYS A 60 7.57 23.36 6.68
C LYS A 60 7.76 22.52 5.41
N GLU A 61 8.19 21.26 5.56
CA GLU A 61 8.47 20.35 4.44
C GLU A 61 7.22 19.61 3.95
N PHE A 62 6.10 19.71 4.68
CA PHE A 62 4.82 19.11 4.31
C PHE A 62 3.87 20.20 3.81
N TYR A 63 3.24 20.01 2.64
CA TYR A 63 2.34 20.98 1.97
C TYR A 63 1.04 21.32 2.75
N GLY A 64 1.13 21.76 4.00
CA GLY A 64 -0.01 22.01 4.89
C GLY A 64 -0.69 20.73 5.38
N LYS A 65 -0.05 19.56 5.18
CA LYS A 65 -0.50 18.23 5.60
C LYS A 65 0.19 17.70 6.86
N ASP A 66 1.01 18.54 7.50
CA ASP A 66 1.74 18.18 8.72
C ASP A 66 0.79 17.79 9.87
N ASN A 67 -0.39 18.41 9.96
CA ASN A 67 -1.37 18.05 10.99
C ASN A 67 -1.94 16.65 10.79
N ASP A 68 -2.24 16.25 9.55
CA ASP A 68 -2.78 14.90 9.26
C ASP A 68 -1.75 13.82 9.66
N ILE A 69 -0.46 14.03 9.33
CA ILE A 69 0.63 13.12 9.72
C ILE A 69 0.79 13.07 11.25
N ILE A 70 0.79 14.23 11.92
CA ILE A 70 0.95 14.32 13.38
C ILE A 70 -0.22 13.65 14.10
N ASP A 71 -1.45 13.87 13.65
CA ASP A 71 -2.66 13.35 14.28
C ASP A 71 -2.72 11.82 14.11
N THR A 72 -2.35 11.29 12.94
CA THR A 72 -2.28 9.84 12.72
C THR A 72 -1.18 9.18 13.58
N LEU A 73 0.02 9.77 13.67
CA LEU A 73 1.10 9.30 14.56
C LEU A 73 0.70 9.33 16.05
N LEU A 74 -0.06 10.35 16.47
CA LEU A 74 -0.59 10.44 17.83
C LEU A 74 -1.63 9.34 18.10
N LYS A 75 -2.49 9.05 17.12
CA LYS A 75 -3.47 7.98 17.23
C LYS A 75 -2.78 6.60 17.32
N ALA A 76 -1.75 6.35 16.52
CA ALA A 76 -0.92 5.14 16.64
C ALA A 76 -0.28 5.04 18.05
N GLU A 77 0.24 6.16 18.59
CA GLU A 77 0.78 6.23 19.95
C GLU A 77 -0.25 5.82 21.02
N GLU A 78 -1.53 6.20 20.85
CA GLU A 78 -2.60 5.85 21.78
C GLU A 78 -2.87 4.34 21.86
N TYR A 79 -2.88 3.64 20.71
CA TYR A 79 -2.98 2.18 20.65
C TYR A 79 -1.79 1.52 21.35
N LEU A 80 -0.57 1.92 20.98
CA LEU A 80 0.68 1.40 21.57
C LEU A 80 0.71 1.59 23.10
N LYS A 81 0.28 2.75 23.58
CA LYS A 81 0.18 3.05 25.01
C LYS A 81 -0.88 2.19 25.72
N THR A 82 -2.04 2.00 25.10
CA THR A 82 -3.12 1.16 25.64
C THR A 82 -2.65 -0.28 25.84
N ILE A 83 -1.88 -0.81 24.88
CA ILE A 83 -1.26 -2.14 24.98
C ILE A 83 -0.23 -2.18 26.12
N LEU A 84 0.72 -1.22 26.17
CA LEU A 84 1.79 -1.19 27.17
C LEU A 84 1.28 -1.04 28.61
N GLU A 85 0.18 -0.31 28.79
CA GLU A 85 -0.50 -0.16 30.09
C GLU A 85 -1.34 -1.37 30.47
N GLY A 86 -1.41 -2.41 29.63
CA GLY A 86 -2.19 -3.62 29.89
C GLY A 86 -3.71 -3.37 29.87
N ARG A 87 -4.16 -2.26 29.26
CA ARG A 87 -5.58 -1.88 29.18
C ARG A 87 -6.29 -2.47 27.96
N THR A 88 -5.57 -3.16 27.09
CA THR A 88 -6.13 -3.78 25.88
C THR A 88 -7.16 -4.87 26.20
N THR A 89 -8.30 -4.83 25.51
CA THR A 89 -9.32 -5.89 25.52
C THR A 89 -9.13 -6.91 24.39
N ASN A 90 -8.51 -6.49 23.29
CA ASN A 90 -8.15 -7.33 22.15
C ASN A 90 -6.75 -6.89 21.68
N LEU A 91 -5.72 -7.64 22.08
CA LEU A 91 -4.33 -7.30 21.81
C LEU A 91 -4.05 -7.21 20.30
N THR A 92 -4.56 -8.18 19.55
CA THR A 92 -4.30 -8.35 18.12
C THR A 92 -4.95 -7.24 17.31
N SER A 93 -6.21 -6.93 17.57
CA SER A 93 -6.89 -5.80 16.91
C SER A 93 -6.20 -4.47 17.21
N GLU A 94 -5.73 -4.23 18.43
CA GLU A 94 -5.01 -3.00 18.76
C GLU A 94 -3.63 -2.92 18.08
N LEU A 95 -2.94 -4.06 17.90
CA LEU A 95 -1.69 -4.12 17.14
C LEU A 95 -1.91 -3.85 15.65
N ILE A 96 -2.96 -4.42 15.05
CA ILE A 96 -3.33 -4.19 13.64
C ILE A 96 -3.70 -2.73 13.42
N ASN A 97 -4.57 -2.15 14.26
CA ASN A 97 -4.94 -0.74 14.15
C ASN A 97 -3.71 0.19 14.25
N ALA A 98 -2.73 -0.14 15.11
CA ALA A 98 -1.49 0.61 15.18
C ALA A 98 -0.64 0.47 13.90
N LEU A 99 -0.57 -0.75 13.35
CA LEU A 99 0.15 -1.04 12.09
C LEU A 99 -0.45 -0.28 10.91
N GLU A 100 -1.76 -0.37 10.70
CA GLU A 100 -2.48 0.35 9.64
C GLU A 100 -2.26 1.86 9.70
N LEU A 101 -2.31 2.44 10.91
CA LEU A 101 -2.05 3.87 11.08
C LEU A 101 -0.60 4.24 10.71
N GLU A 102 0.38 3.41 11.05
CA GLU A 102 1.78 3.65 10.68
C GLU A 102 2.02 3.51 9.17
N LEU A 103 1.33 2.56 8.51
CA LEU A 103 1.33 2.44 7.04
C LEU A 103 0.78 3.71 6.38
N VAL A 104 -0.37 4.22 6.85
CA VAL A 104 -0.95 5.48 6.37
C VAL A 104 0.00 6.68 6.58
N VAL A 105 0.70 6.74 7.71
CA VAL A 105 1.68 7.81 7.95
C VAL A 105 2.85 7.69 6.98
N HIS A 106 3.37 6.49 6.72
CA HIS A 106 4.45 6.27 5.76
C HIS A 106 4.05 6.81 4.37
N GLU A 107 2.86 6.46 3.90
CA GLU A 107 2.30 6.95 2.64
C GLU A 107 2.22 8.49 2.63
N TYR A 108 1.68 9.11 3.69
CA TYR A 108 1.60 10.56 3.78
C TYR A 108 2.98 11.24 3.75
N VAL A 109 3.97 10.68 4.45
CA VAL A 109 5.33 11.23 4.46
C VAL A 109 5.93 11.12 3.06
N PHE A 110 5.73 9.99 2.40
CA PHE A 110 6.20 9.74 1.04
C PHE A 110 5.55 10.70 0.02
N VAL A 111 4.23 10.90 0.09
CA VAL A 111 3.50 11.75 -0.87
C VAL A 111 3.72 13.23 -0.63
N PHE A 112 3.67 13.68 0.63
CA PHE A 112 3.57 15.11 0.96
C PHE A 112 4.88 15.77 1.34
N CYS A 113 5.97 15.02 1.52
CA CYS A 113 7.25 15.63 1.83
C CYS A 113 7.98 16.17 0.60
N GLN A 114 8.52 17.38 0.71
CA GLN A 114 9.26 18.06 -0.35
C GLN A 114 10.74 17.66 -0.44
N ASP A 115 11.39 17.47 0.71
CA ASP A 115 12.82 17.16 0.79
C ASP A 115 13.03 15.67 1.09
N GLU A 116 13.34 14.91 0.05
CA GLU A 116 13.51 13.45 0.11
C GLU A 116 14.51 13.04 1.20
N THR A 117 15.67 13.70 1.29
CA THR A 117 16.72 13.34 2.26
C THR A 117 16.27 13.60 3.70
N THR A 118 15.52 14.67 3.91
CA THR A 118 15.03 15.07 5.22
C THR A 118 13.89 14.17 5.70
N CYS A 119 13.05 13.70 4.77
CA CYS A 119 11.93 12.81 5.08
C CYS A 119 12.28 11.33 5.10
N GLU A 120 13.36 10.92 4.45
CA GLU A 120 13.97 9.59 4.63
C GLU A 120 14.17 9.30 6.13
N VAL A 121 14.59 10.30 6.92
CA VAL A 121 14.75 10.13 8.37
C VAL A 121 13.44 9.78 9.07
N ILE A 122 12.32 10.38 8.66
CA ILE A 122 10.99 10.12 9.21
C ILE A 122 10.52 8.73 8.77
N SER A 123 10.59 8.44 7.46
CA SER A 123 10.20 7.14 6.90
C SER A 123 10.98 5.98 7.52
N ILE A 124 12.28 6.13 7.78
CA ILE A 124 13.09 5.14 8.49
C ILE A 124 12.57 4.91 9.93
N GLN A 125 12.09 5.94 10.63
CA GLN A 125 11.52 5.73 11.97
C GLN A 125 10.16 5.02 11.89
N ILE A 126 9.32 5.40 10.93
CA ILE A 126 8.02 4.74 10.72
C ILE A 126 8.24 3.26 10.34
N GLY A 127 9.13 2.98 9.40
CA GLY A 127 9.49 1.61 9.01
C GLY A 127 10.07 0.77 10.15
N LYS A 128 10.76 1.38 11.12
CA LYS A 128 11.14 0.68 12.37
C LYS A 128 9.94 0.42 13.27
N SER A 129 8.97 1.33 13.33
CA SER A 129 7.74 1.12 14.07
C SER A 129 6.97 -0.07 13.50
N ILE A 130 6.76 -0.07 12.18
CA ILE A 130 6.15 -1.15 11.40
C ILE A 130 6.86 -2.49 11.65
N GLU A 131 8.19 -2.55 11.51
CA GLU A 131 8.97 -3.79 11.79
C GLU A 131 8.67 -4.33 13.19
N ASN A 132 8.66 -3.48 14.21
CA ASN A 132 8.40 -3.91 15.57
C ASN A 132 6.93 -4.32 15.79
N LEU A 133 5.97 -3.71 15.10
CA LEU A 133 4.57 -4.11 15.13
C LEU A 133 4.36 -5.49 14.49
N ILE A 134 5.01 -5.77 13.35
CA ILE A 134 5.01 -7.10 12.72
C ILE A 134 5.57 -8.15 13.69
N MET A 135 6.72 -7.86 14.33
CA MET A 135 7.32 -8.78 15.31
C MET A 135 6.44 -8.95 16.56
N ALA A 136 5.65 -7.95 16.93
CA ALA A 136 4.68 -8.05 18.01
C ALA A 136 3.49 -8.94 17.61
N LEU A 137 2.97 -8.80 16.38
CA LEU A 137 1.89 -9.63 15.83
C LEU A 137 2.30 -11.10 15.73
N GLU A 138 3.49 -11.40 15.18
CA GLU A 138 4.06 -12.76 15.12
C GLU A 138 4.05 -13.45 16.49
N ARG A 139 4.26 -12.68 17.57
CA ARG A 139 4.30 -13.20 18.94
C ARG A 139 2.94 -13.24 19.62
N ALA A 140 2.04 -12.36 19.23
CA ALA A 140 0.67 -12.29 19.75
C ALA A 140 -0.20 -13.42 19.17
N GLU A 141 0.10 -13.86 17.94
CA GLU A 141 -0.72 -14.79 17.15
C GLU A 141 0.14 -15.98 16.66
N PRO A 142 0.50 -16.92 17.55
CA PRO A 142 1.38 -18.04 17.23
C PRO A 142 0.92 -18.92 16.07
N GLU A 143 -0.39 -19.00 15.81
CA GLU A 143 -1.01 -19.73 14.72
C GLU A 143 -0.73 -19.12 13.34
N LYS A 144 -0.49 -17.80 13.28
CA LYS A 144 -0.19 -17.03 12.06
C LYS A 144 1.29 -16.67 11.96
N ALA A 145 2.10 -17.05 12.95
CA ALA A 145 3.50 -16.68 13.04
C ALA A 145 4.33 -17.16 11.83
N ASP A 146 4.05 -18.36 11.33
CA ASP A 146 4.76 -18.91 10.16
C ASP A 146 4.43 -18.09 8.88
N ASP A 147 3.16 -17.72 8.68
CA ASP A 147 2.72 -16.91 7.53
C ASP A 147 3.32 -15.50 7.60
N ILE A 148 3.26 -14.85 8.77
CA ILE A 148 3.90 -13.53 9.01
C ILE A 148 5.40 -13.60 8.73
N HIS A 149 6.06 -14.65 9.21
CA HIS A 149 7.49 -14.83 9.04
C HIS A 149 7.86 -15.13 7.57
N GLU A 150 6.99 -15.82 6.82
CA GLU A 150 7.13 -16.03 5.38
C GLU A 150 7.09 -14.70 4.63
N LYS A 151 6.08 -13.85 4.87
CA LYS A 151 5.97 -12.51 4.27
C LYS A 151 7.21 -11.66 4.50
N TYR A 152 7.71 -11.64 5.74
CA TYR A 152 8.95 -10.92 6.05
C TYR A 152 10.16 -11.49 5.28
N ASN A 153 10.27 -12.82 5.17
CA ASN A 153 11.37 -13.48 4.50
C ASN A 153 11.34 -13.34 2.98
N ASP A 154 10.17 -13.16 2.36
CA ASP A 154 10.07 -12.94 0.92
C ASP A 154 10.76 -11.64 0.49
N VAL A 155 10.74 -10.63 1.35
CA VAL A 155 11.38 -9.34 1.11
C VAL A 155 12.83 -9.31 1.57
N PHE A 156 13.09 -9.66 2.84
CA PHE A 156 14.44 -9.51 3.43
C PHE A 156 15.32 -10.76 3.32
N GLY A 157 14.76 -11.88 2.84
CA GLY A 157 15.41 -13.18 2.83
C GLY A 157 15.68 -13.73 4.23
N LYS A 158 16.06 -15.01 4.30
CA LYS A 158 16.37 -15.71 5.57
C LYS A 158 17.50 -15.11 6.41
N LYS A 159 18.26 -14.17 5.84
CA LYS A 159 19.39 -13.49 6.51
C LYS A 159 19.08 -12.05 6.91
N GLY A 160 17.90 -11.53 6.59
CA GLY A 160 17.52 -10.15 6.92
C GLY A 160 18.35 -9.10 6.18
N TYR A 161 18.65 -9.32 4.90
CA TYR A 161 19.45 -8.35 4.15
C TYR A 161 18.64 -7.07 3.94
N ARG A 162 19.10 -5.98 4.57
CA ARG A 162 18.53 -4.65 4.36
C ARG A 162 18.97 -4.13 2.99
N THR A 163 18.01 -3.77 2.15
CA THR A 163 18.27 -3.05 0.91
C THR A 163 18.56 -1.58 1.20
N GLY A 164 18.86 -0.79 0.16
CA GLY A 164 18.94 0.66 0.27
C GLY A 164 17.58 1.36 0.44
N LYS A 165 16.47 0.62 0.44
CA LYS A 165 15.07 1.08 0.48
C LYS A 165 14.31 0.39 1.61
N TYR A 166 14.94 0.34 2.78
CA TYR A 166 14.45 -0.44 3.92
C TYR A 166 13.02 -0.06 4.35
N ASP A 167 12.69 1.23 4.32
CA ASP A 167 11.39 1.76 4.70
C ASP A 167 10.29 1.41 3.68
N ASP A 168 10.56 1.47 2.38
CA ASP A 168 9.61 0.98 1.36
C ASP A 168 9.37 -0.54 1.53
N ASP A 169 10.46 -1.30 1.67
CA ASP A 169 10.42 -2.76 1.77
C ASP A 169 9.62 -3.23 2.99
N ILE A 170 9.78 -2.57 4.14
CA ILE A 170 9.06 -2.96 5.37
C ILE A 170 7.60 -2.52 5.36
N THR A 171 7.25 -1.42 4.67
CA THR A 171 5.85 -1.04 4.45
C THR A 171 5.12 -2.11 3.65
N TYR A 172 5.74 -2.64 2.57
CA TYR A 172 5.17 -3.76 1.81
C TYR A 172 4.96 -5.02 2.67
N VAL A 173 5.90 -5.36 3.55
CA VAL A 173 5.67 -6.47 4.51
C VAL A 173 4.53 -6.14 5.47
N GLY A 174 4.41 -4.89 5.91
CA GLY A 174 3.34 -4.46 6.81
C GLY A 174 1.95 -4.60 6.18
N GLU A 175 1.80 -4.25 4.91
CA GLU A 175 0.58 -4.43 4.12
C GLU A 175 0.22 -5.92 4.01
N ASP A 176 1.14 -6.75 3.51
CA ASP A 176 0.98 -8.20 3.39
C ASP A 176 0.64 -8.87 4.74
N VAL A 177 1.20 -8.37 5.85
CA VAL A 177 0.90 -8.86 7.20
C VAL A 177 -0.48 -8.42 7.67
N SER A 178 -0.93 -7.20 7.34
CA SER A 178 -2.27 -6.74 7.66
C SER A 178 -3.33 -7.62 7.00
N GLU A 179 -3.13 -7.97 5.72
CA GLU A 179 -4.05 -8.80 4.94
C GLU A 179 -4.29 -10.19 5.56
N ILE A 180 -3.28 -10.79 6.22
CA ILE A 180 -3.41 -12.07 6.94
C ILE A 180 -4.52 -12.00 8.02
N PHE A 181 -4.82 -10.81 8.53
CA PHE A 181 -5.83 -10.58 9.55
C PHE A 181 -7.18 -10.14 9.02
N ASP A 182 -7.25 -9.70 7.76
CA ASP A 182 -8.51 -9.31 7.11
C ASP A 182 -9.27 -10.50 6.53
N SER A 183 -8.57 -11.60 6.20
CA SER A 183 -9.19 -12.85 5.79
C SER A 183 -9.88 -13.55 6.99
N ASN A 184 -11.17 -13.26 7.19
CA ASN A 184 -12.05 -14.02 8.07
C ASN A 184 -12.34 -15.41 7.48
N ASP A 185 -11.37 -16.32 7.50
CA ASP A 185 -11.54 -17.71 7.10
C ASP A 185 -12.46 -18.47 8.09
N ASP A 186 -13.78 -18.33 7.92
CA ASP A 186 -14.79 -19.25 8.46
C ASP A 186 -16.05 -19.37 7.56
N ALA A 187 -16.03 -18.85 6.34
CA ALA A 187 -17.15 -18.98 5.41
C ALA A 187 -16.97 -20.18 4.45
N ALA A 188 -17.75 -21.25 4.69
CA ALA A 188 -17.88 -22.36 3.75
C ALA A 188 -18.40 -21.86 2.39
N PRO A 189 -17.95 -22.46 1.26
CA PRO A 189 -18.28 -21.95 -0.07
C PRO A 189 -19.77 -22.10 -0.37
N THR A 190 -20.46 -20.96 -0.51
CA THR A 190 -21.83 -20.90 -1.05
C THR A 190 -21.81 -20.69 -2.57
N PRO A 191 -22.82 -21.22 -3.30
CA PRO A 191 -22.78 -21.34 -4.74
C PRO A 191 -23.06 -20.01 -5.45
N VAL A 192 -22.30 -19.80 -6.53
CA VAL A 192 -22.32 -18.69 -7.49
C VAL A 192 -23.74 -18.33 -7.92
N GLY A 193 -24.15 -17.08 -7.67
CA GLY A 193 -25.37 -16.49 -8.21
C GLY A 193 -25.61 -15.07 -7.69
N THR A 194 -25.59 -14.11 -8.62
CA THR A 194 -25.75 -12.65 -8.47
C THR A 194 -24.57 -11.91 -7.82
N ALA A 195 -23.78 -11.22 -8.65
CA ALA A 195 -22.71 -10.31 -8.22
C ALA A 195 -23.33 -9.11 -7.50
N SER A 196 -23.39 -9.20 -6.18
CA SER A 196 -23.57 -8.08 -5.27
C SER A 196 -22.38 -8.16 -4.33
N CYS A 197 -21.50 -7.16 -4.39
CA CYS A 197 -20.28 -7.16 -3.59
C CYS A 197 -20.51 -6.69 -2.15
N GLU A 198 -21.76 -6.49 -1.72
CA GLU A 198 -22.12 -6.06 -0.37
C GLU A 198 -21.73 -7.09 0.70
N ASP A 199 -21.71 -8.39 0.38
CA ASP A 199 -21.47 -9.47 1.36
C ASP A 199 -20.64 -10.66 0.82
N SER A 200 -20.09 -10.60 -0.40
CA SER A 200 -19.44 -11.76 -1.03
C SER A 200 -17.91 -11.69 -0.99
N GLU A 201 -17.27 -12.73 -0.44
CA GLU A 201 -15.85 -13.09 -0.63
C GLU A 201 -15.54 -13.58 -2.07
N ASP A 202 -16.31 -13.13 -3.05
CA ASP A 202 -16.14 -13.54 -4.45
C ASP A 202 -14.87 -12.91 -5.02
N GLU A 203 -13.99 -13.74 -5.60
CA GLU A 203 -12.74 -13.32 -6.25
C GLU A 203 -13.01 -12.18 -7.28
N LEU A 204 -14.16 -12.22 -7.94
CA LEU A 204 -14.61 -11.13 -8.82
C LEU A 204 -14.67 -9.77 -8.10
N CYS A 205 -15.28 -9.72 -6.92
CA CYS A 205 -15.44 -8.50 -6.14
C CYS A 205 -14.11 -8.02 -5.56
N ALA A 206 -13.25 -8.96 -5.14
CA ALA A 206 -11.89 -8.64 -4.68
C ALA A 206 -11.09 -7.91 -5.77
N HIS A 207 -11.11 -8.43 -7.01
CA HIS A 207 -10.43 -7.79 -8.15
C HIS A 207 -11.03 -6.42 -8.51
N ILE A 208 -12.35 -6.25 -8.45
CA ILE A 208 -13.00 -4.96 -8.70
C ILE A 208 -12.61 -3.93 -7.63
N ASN A 209 -12.60 -4.32 -6.35
CA ASN A 209 -12.18 -3.46 -5.24
C ASN A 209 -10.70 -3.06 -5.35
N ALA A 210 -9.82 -4.01 -5.65
CA ALA A 210 -8.39 -3.75 -5.83
C ALA A 210 -8.13 -2.76 -6.98
N ALA A 211 -8.81 -2.95 -8.12
CA ALA A 211 -8.74 -1.99 -9.23
C ALA A 211 -9.26 -0.60 -8.84
N HIS A 212 -10.35 -0.55 -8.08
CA HIS A 212 -10.91 0.71 -7.59
C HIS A 212 -9.93 1.46 -6.67
N SER A 213 -9.29 0.76 -5.72
CA SER A 213 -8.30 1.34 -4.80
C SER A 213 -7.10 1.90 -5.57
N GLY A 214 -6.49 1.10 -6.45
CA GLY A 214 -5.34 1.55 -7.25
C GLY A 214 -5.65 2.79 -8.09
N ASN A 215 -6.88 2.90 -8.62
CA ASN A 215 -7.32 4.09 -9.34
C ASN A 215 -7.49 5.32 -8.44
N VAL A 216 -8.00 5.15 -7.22
CA VAL A 216 -8.09 6.24 -6.23
C VAL A 216 -6.68 6.74 -5.89
N GLU A 217 -5.75 5.84 -5.59
CA GLU A 217 -4.35 6.14 -5.28
C GLU A 217 -3.67 6.88 -6.44
N ALA A 218 -3.79 6.35 -7.66
CA ALA A 218 -3.28 7.01 -8.86
C ALA A 218 -3.82 8.45 -9.01
N MET A 219 -5.13 8.66 -8.84
CA MET A 219 -5.74 9.98 -8.97
C MET A 219 -5.29 10.99 -7.90
N LEU A 220 -4.93 10.53 -6.69
CA LEU A 220 -4.38 11.37 -5.64
C LEU A 220 -2.98 11.89 -6.01
N LEU A 221 -2.21 11.08 -6.74
CA LEU A 221 -0.87 11.42 -7.22
C LEU A 221 -0.90 12.35 -8.46
N LEU A 222 -1.97 12.30 -9.26
CA LEU A 222 -2.20 13.18 -10.40
C LEU A 222 -2.82 14.52 -9.95
N THR A 223 -1.99 15.39 -9.37
CA THR A 223 -2.42 16.69 -8.80
C THR A 223 -2.42 17.86 -9.77
N ASP A 224 -1.71 17.73 -10.89
CA ASP A 224 -1.40 18.85 -11.78
C ASP A 224 -2.28 18.86 -13.03
N ASP A 225 -2.60 20.07 -13.54
CA ASP A 225 -3.42 20.27 -14.74
C ASP A 225 -2.85 19.55 -15.98
N THR A 226 -1.55 19.24 -15.99
CA THR A 226 -0.87 18.49 -17.06
C THR A 226 -1.36 17.05 -17.20
N ASN A 227 -1.96 16.46 -16.16
CA ASN A 227 -2.48 15.10 -16.17
C ASN A 227 -4.01 15.04 -16.13
N ALA A 228 -4.71 16.15 -16.39
CA ALA A 228 -6.17 16.25 -16.26
C ALA A 228 -6.89 15.19 -17.11
N ALA A 229 -6.44 14.94 -18.33
CA ALA A 229 -7.06 13.95 -19.21
C ALA A 229 -6.93 12.50 -18.70
N ALA A 230 -5.79 12.15 -18.10
CA ALA A 230 -5.61 10.84 -17.46
C ALA A 230 -6.51 10.72 -16.23
N LYS A 231 -6.55 11.76 -15.40
CA LYS A 231 -7.41 11.81 -14.20
C LYS A 231 -8.90 11.69 -14.53
N ASP A 232 -9.37 12.41 -15.54
CA ASP A 232 -10.76 12.33 -16.00
C ASP A 232 -11.11 10.90 -16.45
N ALA A 233 -10.21 10.24 -17.18
CA ALA A 233 -10.40 8.85 -17.58
C ALA A 233 -10.46 7.89 -16.37
N LEU A 234 -9.58 8.04 -15.38
CA LEU A 234 -9.59 7.23 -14.15
C LEU A 234 -10.86 7.45 -13.31
N MET A 235 -11.35 8.69 -13.25
CA MET A 235 -12.60 9.01 -12.58
C MET A 235 -13.78 8.29 -13.23
N GLU A 236 -13.86 8.28 -14.57
CA GLU A 236 -14.87 7.53 -15.31
C GLU A 236 -14.75 6.02 -15.10
N VAL A 237 -13.53 5.46 -14.97
CA VAL A 237 -13.35 4.04 -14.60
C VAL A 237 -13.89 3.79 -13.20
N ASN A 238 -13.56 4.64 -12.23
CA ASN A 238 -14.03 4.47 -10.86
C ASN A 238 -15.54 4.57 -10.73
N GLU A 239 -16.21 5.41 -11.52
CA GLU A 239 -17.68 5.41 -11.58
C GLU A 239 -18.24 4.07 -12.08
N LEU A 240 -17.59 3.45 -13.09
CA LEU A 240 -18.00 2.15 -13.62
C LEU A 240 -17.76 1.03 -12.60
N LEU A 241 -16.59 0.99 -11.94
CA LEU A 241 -16.25 -0.01 -10.92
C LEU A 241 -17.15 0.15 -9.69
N PHE A 242 -17.34 1.37 -9.21
CA PHE A 242 -18.25 1.66 -8.09
C PHE A 242 -19.68 1.22 -8.42
N LYS A 243 -20.14 1.45 -9.65
CA LYS A 243 -21.44 0.94 -10.09
C LYS A 243 -21.52 -0.58 -10.01
N LEU A 244 -20.47 -1.30 -10.42
CA LEU A 244 -20.44 -2.77 -10.30
C LEU A 244 -20.46 -3.27 -8.86
N LEU A 245 -19.83 -2.53 -7.95
CA LEU A 245 -19.83 -2.87 -6.53
C LEU A 245 -21.21 -2.69 -5.86
N ASN A 246 -22.00 -1.72 -6.33
CA ASN A 246 -23.26 -1.33 -5.69
C ASN A 246 -24.54 -1.78 -6.43
N ASP A 247 -24.48 -2.01 -7.75
CA ASP A 247 -25.64 -2.41 -8.54
C ASP A 247 -25.75 -3.94 -8.63
N ASN A 248 -26.82 -4.50 -8.05
CA ASN A 248 -27.12 -5.96 -8.05
C ASN A 248 -27.52 -6.56 -9.41
N THR A 249 -27.23 -5.89 -10.54
CA THR A 249 -27.70 -6.30 -11.86
C THR A 249 -26.60 -6.95 -12.71
N SER A 250 -26.72 -8.27 -12.88
CA SER A 250 -25.81 -9.10 -13.68
C SER A 250 -25.83 -8.83 -15.19
N GLU A 251 -26.89 -8.23 -15.74
CA GLU A 251 -27.09 -8.12 -17.20
C GLU A 251 -26.06 -7.23 -17.92
N SER A 252 -25.27 -6.42 -17.21
CA SER A 252 -24.23 -5.59 -17.80
C SER A 252 -22.83 -5.77 -17.22
N LEU A 253 -22.61 -6.68 -16.26
CA LEU A 253 -21.33 -6.82 -15.55
C LEU A 253 -20.13 -6.85 -16.51
N PHE A 254 -20.20 -7.76 -17.47
CA PHE A 254 -19.12 -8.02 -18.39
C PHE A 254 -18.86 -6.86 -19.38
N GLU A 255 -19.92 -6.18 -19.80
CA GLU A 255 -19.78 -5.03 -20.71
C GLU A 255 -19.25 -3.80 -19.96
N THR A 256 -19.67 -3.59 -18.72
CA THR A 256 -19.13 -2.56 -17.84
C THR A 256 -17.65 -2.78 -17.55
N LEU A 257 -17.23 -4.02 -17.25
CA LEU A 257 -15.81 -4.34 -17.03
C LEU A 257 -14.94 -4.09 -18.27
N LYS A 258 -15.45 -4.38 -19.48
CA LYS A 258 -14.75 -4.03 -20.73
C LYS A 258 -14.62 -2.52 -20.90
N GLN A 259 -15.69 -1.77 -20.62
CA GLN A 259 -15.66 -0.30 -20.72
C GLN A 259 -14.67 0.29 -19.72
N ALA A 260 -14.64 -0.23 -18.49
CA ALA A 260 -13.65 0.11 -17.48
C ALA A 260 -12.24 -0.16 -18.01
N LEU A 261 -11.96 -1.37 -18.52
CA LEU A 261 -10.65 -1.71 -19.10
C LEU A 261 -10.27 -0.81 -20.29
N GLU A 262 -11.19 -0.50 -21.20
CA GLU A 262 -10.93 0.39 -22.34
C GLU A 262 -10.51 1.80 -21.88
N LYS A 263 -11.15 2.33 -20.84
CA LYS A 263 -10.84 3.65 -20.27
C LYS A 263 -9.55 3.64 -19.47
N GLU A 264 -9.31 2.60 -18.68
CA GLU A 264 -8.07 2.42 -17.91
C GLU A 264 -6.84 2.41 -18.84
N LEU A 265 -6.94 1.66 -19.94
CA LEU A 265 -5.90 1.63 -20.98
C LEU A 265 -5.72 3.00 -21.67
N SER A 266 -6.76 3.81 -21.77
CA SER A 266 -6.68 5.18 -22.30
C SER A 266 -5.98 6.12 -21.32
N ALA A 267 -6.26 6.01 -20.01
CA ALA A 267 -5.57 6.74 -18.97
C ALA A 267 -4.06 6.42 -18.98
N LEU A 268 -3.71 5.12 -19.00
CA LEU A 268 -2.32 4.67 -19.10
C LEU A 268 -1.62 5.18 -20.36
N THR A 269 -2.30 5.15 -21.52
CA THR A 269 -1.74 5.69 -22.76
C THR A 269 -1.43 7.19 -22.65
N THR A 270 -2.30 7.95 -21.98
CA THR A 270 -2.15 9.40 -21.80
C THR A 270 -0.96 9.71 -20.89
N LEU A 271 -0.84 9.00 -19.76
CA LEU A 271 0.30 9.12 -18.84
C LEU A 271 1.64 8.84 -19.54
N ASN A 272 1.66 7.90 -20.48
CA ASN A 272 2.86 7.53 -21.24
C ASN A 272 3.23 8.53 -22.35
N THR A 273 2.28 9.32 -22.84
CA THR A 273 2.58 10.33 -23.86
C THR A 273 3.10 11.63 -23.26
N ASP A 274 2.58 12.01 -22.08
CA ASP A 274 2.96 13.25 -21.40
C ASP A 274 4.28 13.15 -20.62
N SER A 275 4.73 11.93 -20.30
CA SER A 275 6.03 11.65 -19.65
C SER A 275 7.27 12.07 -20.48
N SER A 276 7.08 12.37 -21.76
CA SER A 276 8.16 12.84 -22.66
C SER A 276 8.64 14.26 -22.37
N VAL A 277 7.98 14.99 -21.47
CA VAL A 277 8.36 16.35 -21.04
C VAL A 277 9.35 16.26 -19.88
N THR A 278 10.62 15.96 -20.18
CA THR A 278 11.93 16.16 -19.49
C THR A 278 12.08 16.37 -17.95
N ASP A 279 11.03 16.51 -17.15
CA ASP A 279 11.07 16.52 -15.69
C ASP A 279 10.50 15.18 -15.22
N TYR A 280 11.38 14.38 -14.62
CA TYR A 280 11.05 13.07 -14.08
C TYR A 280 10.05 13.22 -12.93
N CYS A 281 8.76 13.14 -13.25
CA CYS A 281 7.69 13.19 -12.27
C CYS A 281 7.59 11.84 -11.55
N VAL A 282 8.23 11.72 -10.39
CA VAL A 282 8.18 10.52 -9.52
C VAL A 282 6.73 10.11 -9.25
N ARG A 283 5.86 11.08 -8.92
CA ARG A 283 4.42 10.85 -8.72
C ARG A 283 3.72 10.27 -9.94
N CYS A 284 4.07 10.72 -11.14
CA CYS A 284 3.50 10.22 -12.38
C CYS A 284 3.96 8.79 -12.67
N THR A 285 5.19 8.44 -12.27
CA THR A 285 5.71 7.07 -12.36
C THR A 285 4.90 6.14 -11.45
N ILE A 286 4.63 6.57 -10.22
CA ILE A 286 3.86 5.77 -9.24
C ILE A 286 2.41 5.65 -9.68
N ALA A 287 1.75 6.75 -10.04
CA ALA A 287 0.38 6.71 -10.57
C ALA A 287 0.25 5.76 -11.77
N CYS A 288 1.26 5.72 -12.62
CA CYS A 288 1.33 4.82 -13.77
C CYS A 288 1.53 3.34 -13.36
N HIS A 289 2.24 3.05 -12.26
CA HIS A 289 2.28 1.71 -11.67
C HIS A 289 0.92 1.30 -11.10
N ASP A 290 0.25 2.19 -10.38
CA ASP A 290 -1.07 1.94 -9.77
C ASP A 290 -2.12 1.69 -10.86
N VAL A 291 -2.08 2.47 -11.95
CA VAL A 291 -2.92 2.25 -13.14
C VAL A 291 -2.62 0.89 -13.81
N LYS A 292 -1.35 0.46 -13.90
CA LYS A 292 -1.03 -0.88 -14.43
C LYS A 292 -1.57 -2.00 -13.55
N PHE A 293 -1.49 -1.82 -12.23
CA PHE A 293 -2.09 -2.73 -11.28
C PHE A 293 -3.60 -2.81 -11.51
N ALA A 294 -4.29 -1.67 -11.57
CA ALA A 294 -5.72 -1.61 -11.86
C ALA A 294 -6.09 -2.27 -13.20
N VAL A 295 -5.31 -2.05 -14.28
CA VAL A 295 -5.49 -2.76 -15.56
C VAL A 295 -5.47 -4.28 -15.37
N LYS A 296 -4.49 -4.81 -14.62
CA LYS A 296 -4.37 -6.24 -14.38
C LYS A 296 -5.57 -6.76 -13.58
N GLU A 297 -5.96 -6.06 -12.51
CA GLU A 297 -7.08 -6.47 -11.66
C GLU A 297 -8.41 -6.45 -12.44
N ILE A 298 -8.65 -5.45 -13.30
CA ILE A 298 -9.82 -5.46 -14.19
C ILE A 298 -9.77 -6.65 -15.18
N MET A 299 -8.59 -7.02 -15.70
CA MET A 299 -8.46 -8.22 -16.55
C MET A 299 -8.79 -9.51 -15.79
N LEU A 300 -8.41 -9.62 -14.52
CA LEU A 300 -8.74 -10.76 -13.66
C LEU A 300 -10.23 -10.79 -13.32
N ALA A 301 -10.85 -9.64 -13.03
CA ALA A 301 -12.30 -9.52 -12.88
C ALA A 301 -13.05 -9.97 -14.14
N ILE A 302 -12.59 -9.59 -15.34
CA ILE A 302 -13.16 -10.06 -16.61
C ILE A 302 -13.00 -11.58 -16.75
N MET A 303 -11.84 -12.12 -16.39
CA MET A 303 -11.61 -13.57 -16.39
C MET A 303 -12.61 -14.28 -15.48
N GLU A 304 -12.84 -13.79 -14.27
CA GLU A 304 -13.77 -14.46 -13.37
C GLU A 304 -15.24 -14.36 -13.81
N ALA A 305 -15.62 -13.24 -14.42
CA ALA A 305 -16.94 -13.06 -15.02
C ALA A 305 -17.17 -13.86 -16.32
N GLU A 306 -16.12 -14.33 -17.01
CA GLU A 306 -16.24 -15.12 -18.23
C GLU A 306 -16.75 -16.54 -17.92
N THR A 307 -17.63 -17.09 -18.74
CA THR A 307 -18.20 -18.44 -18.51
C THR A 307 -17.58 -19.51 -19.39
N ASN A 308 -16.85 -19.10 -20.43
CA ASN A 308 -16.14 -20.00 -21.32
C ASN A 308 -14.73 -20.29 -20.80
N ASP A 309 -14.48 -21.55 -20.44
CA ASP A 309 -13.20 -22.01 -19.87
C ASP A 309 -12.00 -21.76 -20.80
N ASP A 310 -12.15 -21.95 -22.11
CA ASP A 310 -11.06 -21.72 -23.06
C ASP A 310 -10.66 -20.24 -23.08
N LYS A 311 -11.66 -19.33 -23.04
CA LYS A 311 -11.40 -17.89 -22.94
C LYS A 311 -10.80 -17.50 -21.60
N LYS A 312 -11.23 -18.09 -20.48
CA LYS A 312 -10.60 -17.87 -19.17
C LYS A 312 -9.11 -18.16 -19.22
N VAL A 313 -8.72 -19.29 -19.81
CA VAL A 313 -7.31 -19.68 -19.96
C VAL A 313 -6.53 -18.68 -20.82
N GLU A 314 -7.12 -18.20 -21.92
CA GLU A 314 -6.50 -17.17 -22.75
C GLU A 314 -6.31 -15.86 -22.00
N ILE A 315 -7.34 -15.37 -21.30
CA ILE A 315 -7.29 -14.12 -20.53
C ILE A 315 -6.25 -14.23 -19.41
N ARG A 316 -6.24 -15.33 -18.66
CA ARG A 316 -5.26 -15.61 -17.60
C ARG A 316 -3.83 -15.55 -18.13
N ALA A 317 -3.56 -16.24 -19.24
CA ALA A 317 -2.23 -16.26 -19.84
C ALA A 317 -1.75 -14.88 -20.33
N VAL A 318 -2.68 -13.96 -20.61
CA VAL A 318 -2.37 -12.57 -20.94
C VAL A 318 -2.14 -11.74 -19.68
N ALA A 319 -2.99 -11.87 -18.66
CA ALA A 319 -2.92 -11.15 -17.38
C ALA A 319 -1.67 -11.49 -16.55
N GLU A 320 -1.31 -12.77 -16.42
CA GLU A 320 -0.12 -13.22 -15.67
C GLU A 320 1.20 -12.71 -16.25
N LYS A 321 1.19 -12.38 -17.55
CA LYS A 321 2.36 -11.85 -18.26
C LYS A 321 2.35 -10.32 -18.33
N THR A 322 1.34 -9.65 -17.77
CA THR A 322 1.34 -8.21 -17.59
C THR A 322 2.32 -7.87 -16.46
N PRO A 323 3.43 -7.16 -16.73
CA PRO A 323 4.39 -6.84 -15.71
C PRO A 323 3.78 -5.85 -14.72
N VAL A 324 3.59 -6.31 -13.49
CA VAL A 324 3.34 -5.46 -12.33
C VAL A 324 4.54 -5.68 -11.43
N SER A 325 5.68 -5.06 -11.79
CA SER A 325 6.77 -4.97 -10.83
C SER A 325 6.50 -3.77 -9.92
N PRO A 326 6.72 -3.90 -8.61
CA PRO A 326 6.73 -2.74 -7.73
C PRO A 326 7.75 -1.74 -8.27
N ALA A 327 7.38 -0.45 -8.26
CA ALA A 327 8.17 0.61 -8.85
C ALA A 327 9.59 0.60 -8.28
N LYS A 328 10.57 0.11 -9.05
CA LYS A 328 11.96 0.49 -8.81
C LYS A 328 12.02 1.93 -9.29
N GLY A 329 12.44 2.87 -8.43
CA GLY A 329 12.44 4.31 -8.72
C GLY A 329 13.28 4.78 -9.91
N THR A 330 13.68 3.87 -10.82
CA THR A 330 14.32 4.12 -12.11
C THR A 330 13.51 3.60 -13.31
N ASP A 331 12.43 2.84 -13.09
CA ASP A 331 11.61 2.27 -14.14
C ASP A 331 10.67 3.37 -14.66
N THR A 332 10.90 3.79 -15.91
CA THR A 332 10.04 4.79 -16.54
C THR A 332 8.77 4.12 -17.06
N CYS A 333 7.70 4.92 -17.19
CA CYS A 333 6.47 4.52 -17.89
C CYS A 333 6.65 4.26 -19.40
N ASP A 334 7.88 4.26 -19.92
CA ASP A 334 8.13 4.03 -21.34
C ASP A 334 8.11 2.52 -21.71
N SER A 335 8.18 1.62 -20.72
CA SER A 335 8.14 0.15 -20.94
C SER A 335 6.73 -0.41 -21.21
N ASP A 336 5.74 0.47 -21.34
CA ASP A 336 4.34 0.17 -21.03
C ASP A 336 3.51 -0.23 -22.25
N SER A 337 4.13 -0.26 -23.43
CA SER A 337 3.51 -0.75 -24.66
C SER A 337 3.00 -2.18 -24.52
N ASP A 338 3.65 -2.98 -23.66
CA ASP A 338 3.29 -4.36 -23.42
C ASP A 338 1.98 -4.49 -22.63
N THR A 339 1.81 -3.76 -21.54
CA THR A 339 0.56 -3.74 -20.74
C THR A 339 -0.61 -3.25 -21.59
N ILE A 340 -0.41 -2.18 -22.37
CA ILE A 340 -1.46 -1.64 -23.25
C ILE A 340 -1.85 -2.67 -24.33
N SER A 341 -0.86 -3.31 -24.95
CA SER A 341 -1.10 -4.31 -25.99
C SER A 341 -1.83 -5.55 -25.46
N ARG A 342 -1.52 -5.95 -24.22
CA ARG A 342 -2.13 -7.09 -23.53
C ARG A 342 -3.57 -6.82 -23.12
N GLY A 343 -3.87 -5.66 -22.52
CA GLY A 343 -5.25 -5.29 -22.22
C GLY A 343 -6.12 -5.24 -23.49
N ARG A 344 -5.59 -4.70 -24.60
CA ARG A 344 -6.26 -4.74 -25.91
C ARG A 344 -6.45 -6.15 -26.45
N LEU A 345 -5.57 -7.09 -26.13
CA LEU A 345 -5.70 -8.49 -26.52
C LEU A 345 -6.84 -9.17 -25.77
N VAL A 346 -6.97 -8.94 -24.46
CA VAL A 346 -8.12 -9.42 -23.67
C VAL A 346 -9.43 -8.92 -24.26
N LEU A 347 -9.53 -7.62 -24.56
CA LEU A 347 -10.73 -7.04 -25.19
C LEU A 347 -11.08 -7.71 -26.53
N LYS A 348 -10.09 -8.13 -27.32
CA LYS A 348 -10.29 -8.85 -28.60
C LYS A 348 -10.73 -10.29 -28.39
N THR A 349 -10.08 -11.04 -27.50
CA THR A 349 -10.44 -12.43 -27.14
C THR A 349 -11.90 -12.49 -26.70
N VAL A 350 -12.33 -11.48 -25.95
CA VAL A 350 -13.68 -11.42 -25.44
C VAL A 350 -14.73 -11.05 -26.51
N LYS A 351 -14.44 -10.11 -27.43
CA LYS A 351 -15.35 -9.65 -28.50
C LYS A 351 -15.67 -10.71 -29.57
N GLY A 352 -14.96 -11.84 -29.60
CA GLY A 352 -14.88 -12.74 -30.75
C GLY A 352 -16.12 -13.54 -31.19
N ASN A 353 -17.35 -13.34 -30.69
CA ASN A 353 -18.49 -14.20 -31.09
C ASN A 353 -19.91 -13.59 -30.88
N ASP A 354 -20.17 -12.36 -31.31
CA ASP A 354 -21.56 -11.89 -31.53
C ASP A 354 -22.03 -12.22 -32.96
N HIS A 355 -22.03 -13.51 -33.32
CA HIS A 355 -22.61 -14.02 -34.58
C HIS A 355 -23.62 -15.13 -34.35
#